data_AF-A0A7S3LE60-F1
#
_entry.id   AF-A0A7S3LE60-F1
#
_cell.length_a   1.000
_cell.length_b   1.000
_cell.length_c   1.000
_cell.angle_alpha   90.00
_cell.angle_beta   90.00
_cell.angle_gamma   90.00
#
_symmetry.space_group_name_H-M   'P 1'
#
loop_
_entity.id
_entity.type
_entity.pdbx_description
1 polymer ?
#
loop_
_entity_poly.entity_id
_entity_poly.type
_entity_poly.pdbx_seq_one_letter_code
_entity_poly.pdbx_strand_id
1 'polypeptide(L)'
;FWGCLLASILVGGTVGLVVFFFIWQGSVYFAQRFVAIFIGILLVTIIRIGVFCCGRSRFFRAFYRTKPAAANIFFLAMEWANFALSAGFVFVRMIKLLLVAILSVGRIDSRFLAKGVGEVGPVELDAFPTIHLRDILSHEAHRHPYISVLGTMYLMKLRYKTDFGTTAGSCWRLIFVYALMPWLQKYRILDDLTKTRKTIQSNESSADEDFRASGFVKRFTTKASYTDDKDEIIFQMEKEIRDLRAALEMASVSAVKKSGDE
;
A
#
# COMPACT_ATOMS: atom_id res chain seq x y z
N PHE A 1 -18.09 1.74 -15.15
CA PHE A 1 -18.90 2.73 -15.88
C PHE A 1 -19.39 3.86 -14.97
N TRP A 2 -20.30 3.62 -14.02
CA TRP A 2 -20.84 4.65 -13.12
C TRP A 2 -19.77 5.42 -12.31
N GLY A 3 -18.72 4.75 -11.86
CA GLY A 3 -17.61 5.40 -11.17
C GLY A 3 -16.84 6.40 -12.05
N CYS A 4 -16.57 6.05 -13.31
CA CYS A 4 -15.89 6.94 -14.26
C CYS A 4 -16.77 8.15 -14.60
N LEU A 5 -18.08 7.95 -14.76
CA LEU A 5 -19.04 9.02 -15.01
C LEU A 5 -19.11 9.98 -13.82
N LEU A 6 -19.23 9.46 -12.59
CA LEU A 6 -19.25 10.29 -11.38
C LEU A 6 -17.94 11.06 -11.19
N ALA A 7 -16.79 10.41 -11.41
CA ALA A 7 -15.49 11.05 -11.33
C ALA A 7 -15.37 12.17 -12.38
N SER A 8 -15.81 11.95 -13.62
CA SER A 8 -15.80 12.97 -14.67
C SER A 8 -16.70 14.16 -14.34
N ILE A 9 -17.89 13.93 -13.77
CA ILE A 9 -18.80 15.01 -13.34
C ILE A 9 -18.19 15.80 -12.19
N LEU A 10 -17.57 15.14 -11.21
CA LEU A 10 -16.90 15.81 -10.09
C LEU A 10 -15.70 16.64 -10.55
N VAL A 11 -14.87 16.11 -11.44
CA VAL A 11 -13.71 16.85 -11.98
C VAL A 11 -14.18 18.01 -12.86
N GLY A 12 -15.12 17.78 -13.77
CA GLY A 12 -15.70 18.84 -14.61
C GLY A 12 -16.40 19.92 -13.78
N GLY A 13 -17.12 19.51 -12.74
CA GLY A 13 -17.80 20.41 -11.80
C GLY A 13 -16.82 21.24 -10.97
N THR A 14 -15.72 20.65 -10.49
CA THR A 14 -14.70 21.40 -9.73
C THR A 14 -13.97 22.40 -10.62
N VAL A 15 -13.54 22.02 -11.83
CA VAL A 15 -12.94 22.94 -12.80
C VAL A 15 -13.92 24.04 -13.23
N GLY A 16 -15.15 23.66 -13.55
CA GLY A 16 -16.22 24.59 -13.90
C GLY A 16 -16.53 25.58 -12.79
N LEU A 17 -16.54 25.13 -11.53
CA LEU A 17 -16.72 25.99 -10.35
C LEU A 17 -15.58 27.00 -10.23
N VAL A 18 -14.32 26.57 -10.40
CA VAL A 18 -13.17 27.50 -10.37
C VAL A 18 -13.32 28.57 -11.45
N VAL A 19 -13.60 28.17 -12.69
CA VAL A 19 -13.81 29.12 -13.81
C VAL A 19 -15.01 30.03 -13.53
N PHE A 20 -16.11 29.48 -13.03
CA PHE A 20 -17.30 30.23 -12.65
C PHE A 20 -17.00 31.30 -11.59
N PHE A 21 -16.19 30.99 -10.58
CA PHE A 21 -15.76 31.96 -9.57
C PHE A 21 -15.00 33.15 -10.16
N PHE A 22 -14.27 32.96 -11.27
CA PHE A 22 -13.57 34.03 -11.98
C PHE A 22 -14.46 34.81 -12.96
N ILE A 23 -15.54 34.22 -13.46
CA ILE A 23 -16.46 34.87 -14.41
C ILE A 23 -17.57 35.63 -13.67
N TRP A 24 -18.04 35.11 -12.53
CA TRP A 24 -19.19 35.65 -11.82
C TRP A 24 -18.89 37.03 -11.20
N GLN A 25 -19.59 38.06 -11.69
CA GLN A 25 -19.33 39.47 -11.39
C GLN A 25 -19.29 39.79 -9.88
N GLY A 26 -20.05 39.07 -9.07
CA GLY A 26 -20.04 39.23 -7.61
C GLY A 26 -18.80 38.64 -6.91
N SER A 27 -18.20 37.58 -7.44
CA SER A 27 -17.06 36.88 -6.82
C SER A 27 -15.72 37.24 -7.43
N VAL A 28 -15.68 37.86 -8.62
CA VAL A 28 -14.44 38.24 -9.30
C VAL A 28 -13.53 39.08 -8.40
N TYR A 29 -14.07 40.08 -7.70
CA TYR A 29 -13.29 40.93 -6.79
C TYR A 29 -12.62 40.13 -5.67
N PHE A 30 -13.34 39.15 -5.13
CA PHE A 30 -12.81 38.26 -4.12
C PHE A 30 -11.71 37.37 -4.71
N ALA A 31 -11.99 36.68 -5.81
CA ALA A 31 -11.03 35.79 -6.47
C ALA A 31 -9.72 36.52 -6.84
N GLN A 32 -9.81 37.72 -7.42
CA GLN A 32 -8.65 38.56 -7.73
C GLN A 32 -7.87 38.94 -6.48
N ARG A 33 -8.55 39.28 -5.38
CA ARG A 33 -7.90 39.55 -4.09
C ARG A 33 -7.14 38.33 -3.57
N PHE A 34 -7.70 37.13 -3.67
CA PHE A 34 -7.00 35.89 -3.28
C PHE A 34 -5.76 35.64 -4.13
N VAL A 35 -5.88 35.80 -5.45
CA VAL A 35 -4.75 35.64 -6.37
C VAL A 35 -3.66 36.67 -6.06
N ALA A 36 -4.02 37.93 -5.81
CA ALA A 36 -3.07 38.96 -5.43
C ALA A 36 -2.36 38.66 -4.09
N ILE A 37 -3.10 38.18 -3.08
CA ILE A 37 -2.52 37.74 -1.80
C ILE A 37 -1.55 36.57 -2.03
N PHE A 38 -1.94 35.58 -2.83
CA PHE A 38 -1.11 34.42 -3.14
C PHE A 38 0.19 34.80 -3.84
N ILE A 39 0.11 35.62 -4.89
CA ILE A 39 1.28 36.16 -5.60
C ILE A 39 2.17 36.95 -4.62
N GLY A 40 1.57 37.76 -3.76
CA GLY A 40 2.29 38.50 -2.71
C GLY A 40 3.07 37.59 -1.77
N ILE A 41 2.44 36.54 -1.24
CA ILE A 41 3.10 35.56 -0.35
C ILE A 41 4.25 34.85 -1.09
N LEU A 42 4.03 34.45 -2.35
CA LEU A 42 5.02 33.77 -3.16
C LEU A 42 6.23 34.68 -3.41
N LEU A 43 6.00 35.93 -3.82
CA LEU A 43 7.03 36.93 -4.07
C LEU A 43 7.83 37.25 -2.80
N VAL A 44 7.16 37.45 -1.66
CA VAL A 44 7.83 37.65 -0.35
C VAL A 44 8.70 36.44 0.02
N THR A 45 8.22 35.22 -0.24
CA THR A 45 8.98 33.98 0.01
C THR A 45 10.22 33.89 -0.87
N ILE A 46 10.11 34.22 -2.16
CA ILE A 46 11.27 34.26 -3.07
C ILE A 46 12.29 35.31 -2.63
N ILE A 47 11.84 36.55 -2.36
CA ILE A 47 12.71 37.63 -1.89
C ILE A 47 13.43 37.20 -0.62
N ARG A 48 12.73 36.56 0.31
CA ARG A 48 13.31 36.04 1.54
C ARG A 48 14.38 34.98 1.28
N ILE A 49 14.13 34.01 0.41
CA ILE A 49 15.14 33.01 0.03
C ILE A 49 16.36 33.72 -0.57
N GLY A 50 16.15 34.73 -1.42
CA GLY A 50 17.21 35.57 -1.96
C GLY A 50 18.01 36.28 -0.86
N VAL A 51 17.35 36.96 0.07
CA VAL A 51 17.99 37.62 1.23
C VAL A 51 18.74 36.61 2.10
N PHE A 52 18.19 35.42 2.29
CA PHE A 52 18.83 34.34 3.02
C PHE A 52 20.13 33.89 2.35
N CYS A 53 20.08 33.61 1.04
CA CYS A 53 21.24 33.21 0.25
C CYS A 53 22.32 34.32 0.21
N CYS A 54 21.91 35.57 -0.02
CA CYS A 54 22.81 36.73 -0.04
C CYS A 54 23.44 37.00 1.33
N GLY A 55 22.64 36.97 2.39
CA GLY A 55 23.13 37.14 3.76
C GLY A 55 24.07 36.02 4.17
N ARG A 56 23.76 34.78 3.81
CA ARG A 56 24.66 33.64 4.02
C ARG A 56 25.99 33.86 3.33
N SER A 57 25.99 34.24 2.05
CA SER A 57 27.22 34.47 1.29
C SER A 57 28.06 35.65 1.81
N ARG A 58 27.44 36.67 2.43
CA ARG A 58 28.12 37.90 2.85
C ARG A 58 28.62 37.84 4.30
N PHE A 59 27.85 37.26 5.21
CA PHE A 59 28.17 37.25 6.65
C PHE A 59 28.90 35.98 7.09
N PHE A 60 28.83 34.90 6.30
CA PHE A 60 29.46 33.63 6.60
C PHE A 60 30.46 33.27 5.52
N ARG A 61 31.70 33.01 5.93
CA ARG A 61 32.71 32.42 5.06
C ARG A 61 33.01 31.04 5.66
N ALA A 62 32.52 29.99 4.99
CA ALA A 62 32.44 28.63 5.54
C ALA A 62 31.66 28.60 6.88
N PHE A 63 32.29 28.14 7.97
CA PHE A 63 31.68 28.04 9.30
C PHE A 63 31.97 29.24 10.21
N TYR A 64 32.74 30.23 9.74
CA TYR A 64 33.14 31.38 10.56
C TYR A 64 32.34 32.64 10.24
N ARG A 65 31.98 33.39 11.30
CA ARG A 65 31.30 34.70 11.22
C ARG A 65 32.34 35.78 10.98
N THR A 66 32.26 36.50 9.86
CA THR A 66 33.18 37.62 9.57
C THR A 66 32.85 38.87 10.38
N LYS A 67 31.56 39.08 10.70
CA LYS A 67 31.06 40.23 11.47
C LYS A 67 30.00 39.75 12.48
N PRO A 68 30.35 39.53 13.76
CA PRO A 68 29.47 38.89 14.72
C PRO A 68 28.20 39.71 15.01
N ALA A 69 28.32 41.04 15.13
CA ALA A 69 27.17 41.92 15.40
C ALA A 69 26.14 41.90 14.26
N ALA A 70 26.59 42.05 13.01
CA ALA A 70 25.70 42.03 11.84
C ALA A 70 25.07 40.64 11.62
N ALA A 71 25.83 39.56 11.85
CA ALA A 71 25.33 38.21 11.77
C ALA A 71 24.21 37.94 12.79
N ASN A 72 24.33 38.47 14.02
CA ASN A 72 23.30 38.29 15.06
C ASN A 72 21.99 39.02 14.69
N ILE A 73 22.06 40.26 14.19
CA ILE A 73 20.88 41.00 13.73
C ILE A 73 20.21 40.27 12.56
N PHE A 74 21.01 39.78 11.61
CA PHE A 74 20.51 39.01 10.47
C PHE A 74 19.81 37.71 10.91
N PHE A 75 20.37 36.98 11.87
CA PHE A 75 19.73 35.79 12.43
C PHE A 75 18.40 36.12 13.12
N LEU A 76 18.35 37.19 13.91
CA LEU A 76 17.11 37.61 14.58
C LEU A 76 16.01 37.97 13.57
N ALA A 77 16.37 38.65 12.47
CA ALA A 77 15.44 38.93 11.38
C ALA A 77 14.95 37.63 10.69
N MET A 78 15.84 36.67 10.47
CA MET A 78 15.50 35.37 9.88
C MET A 78 14.64 34.50 10.82
N GLU A 79 14.86 34.57 12.13
CA GLU A 79 14.05 33.90 13.14
C GLU A 79 12.61 34.44 13.17
N TRP A 80 12.45 35.77 13.14
CA TRP A 80 11.11 36.38 13.06
C TRP A 80 10.36 35.94 11.80
N ALA A 81 11.05 35.88 10.66
CA ALA A 81 10.45 35.39 9.43
C ALA A 81 10.12 33.89 9.51
N ASN A 82 10.94 33.07 10.17
CA ASN A 82 10.64 31.64 10.39
C ASN A 82 9.42 31.46 11.29
N PHE A 83 9.28 32.29 12.32
CA PHE A 83 8.11 32.30 13.20
C PHE A 83 6.82 32.55 12.40
N ALA A 84 6.82 33.54 11.52
CA ALA A 84 5.66 33.83 10.66
C ALA A 84 5.29 32.66 9.72
N LEU A 85 6.29 31.99 9.11
CA LEU A 85 6.03 30.81 8.28
C LEU A 85 5.50 29.63 9.09
N SER A 86 6.06 29.38 10.27
CA SER A 86 5.59 28.33 11.18
C SER A 86 4.13 28.56 11.58
N ALA A 87 3.75 29.80 11.91
CA ALA A 87 2.36 30.15 12.18
C ALA A 87 1.44 29.86 10.98
N GLY A 88 1.87 30.21 9.76
CA GLY A 88 1.15 29.88 8.53
C GLY A 88 0.99 28.37 8.30
N PHE A 89 2.03 27.58 8.56
CA PHE A 89 1.97 26.12 8.44
C PHE A 89 1.00 25.50 9.46
N VAL A 90 0.99 26.00 10.71
CA VAL A 90 0.02 25.59 11.73
C VAL A 90 -1.42 25.89 11.28
N PHE A 91 -1.65 27.06 10.67
CA PHE A 91 -2.95 27.44 10.14
C PHE A 91 -3.40 26.52 8.98
N VAL A 92 -2.52 26.22 8.02
CA VAL A 92 -2.82 25.26 6.94
C VAL A 92 -3.12 23.87 7.52
N ARG A 93 -2.35 23.44 8.52
CA ARG A 93 -2.61 22.16 9.23
C ARG A 93 -3.97 22.17 9.91
N MET A 94 -4.37 23.27 10.54
CA MET A 94 -5.70 23.43 11.14
C MET A 94 -6.82 23.24 10.11
N ILE A 95 -6.70 23.89 8.94
CA ILE A 95 -7.68 23.74 7.85
C ILE A 95 -7.75 22.28 7.37
N LYS A 96 -6.60 21.62 7.17
CA LYS A 96 -6.56 20.21 6.77
C LYS A 96 -7.25 19.32 7.80
N LEU A 97 -7.00 19.53 9.08
CA LEU A 97 -7.65 18.77 10.15
C LEU A 97 -9.16 19.04 10.21
N LEU A 98 -9.60 20.28 9.99
CA LEU A 98 -11.02 20.64 9.90
C LEU A 98 -11.71 19.94 8.72
N LEU A 99 -11.09 19.93 7.55
CA LEU A 99 -11.63 19.25 6.37
C LEU A 99 -11.70 17.74 6.57
N VAL A 100 -10.65 17.13 7.13
CA VAL A 100 -10.66 15.71 7.49
C VAL A 100 -11.76 15.42 8.51
N ALA A 101 -11.99 16.30 9.48
CA ALA A 101 -13.09 16.18 10.43
C ALA A 101 -14.45 16.17 9.73
N ILE A 102 -14.73 17.19 8.91
CA ILE A 102 -16.02 17.31 8.20
C ILE A 102 -16.25 16.09 7.28
N LEU A 103 -15.22 15.65 6.55
CA LEU A 103 -15.32 14.49 5.66
C LEU A 103 -15.46 13.16 6.42
N SER A 104 -14.96 13.09 7.65
CA SER A 104 -15.00 11.86 8.45
C SER A 104 -16.27 11.73 9.31
N VAL A 105 -17.03 12.81 9.54
CA VAL A 105 -18.30 12.78 10.31
C VAL A 105 -19.31 11.77 9.76
N GLY A 106 -19.27 11.47 8.45
CA GLY A 106 -20.14 10.48 7.82
C GLY A 106 -19.58 9.07 7.72
N ARG A 107 -18.32 8.82 8.10
CA ARG A 107 -17.67 7.51 7.96
C ARG A 107 -17.64 6.77 9.28
N ILE A 108 -18.46 5.73 9.40
CA ILE A 108 -18.52 4.86 10.58
C ILE A 108 -17.34 3.86 10.68
N ASP A 109 -16.67 3.59 9.55
CA ASP A 109 -15.66 2.53 9.46
C ASP A 109 -14.28 2.92 10.01
N SER A 110 -14.01 4.23 10.18
CA SER A 110 -12.68 4.72 10.54
C SER A 110 -12.73 5.59 11.79
N ARG A 111 -11.84 5.32 12.75
CA ARG A 111 -11.64 6.17 13.93
C ARG A 111 -11.15 7.54 13.51
N PHE A 112 -11.78 8.59 14.03
CA PHE A 112 -11.37 9.96 13.75
C PHE A 112 -10.15 10.35 14.59
N LEU A 113 -10.11 9.89 15.85
CA LEU A 113 -8.99 10.13 16.75
C LEU A 113 -7.87 9.10 16.57
N ALA A 114 -6.64 9.54 16.76
CA ALA A 114 -5.48 8.64 16.82
C ALA A 114 -5.61 7.71 18.04
N LYS A 115 -4.99 6.52 17.97
CA LYS A 115 -5.00 5.54 19.08
C LYS A 115 -4.45 6.19 20.36
N GLY A 116 -5.16 6.03 21.48
CA GLY A 116 -4.80 6.65 22.78
C GLY A 116 -5.25 8.11 22.94
N VAL A 117 -5.78 8.77 21.90
CA VAL A 117 -6.37 10.11 22.01
C VAL A 117 -7.87 9.97 22.21
N GLY A 118 -8.40 10.55 23.30
CA GLY A 118 -9.82 10.49 23.62
C GLY A 118 -10.23 9.29 24.48
N GLU A 119 -9.25 8.54 24.99
CA GLU A 119 -9.44 7.51 26.03
C GLU A 119 -9.29 8.19 27.39
N VAL A 120 -10.40 8.68 27.97
CA VAL A 120 -10.39 9.32 29.30
C VAL A 120 -10.91 8.29 30.31
N GLY A 121 -9.99 7.46 30.80
CA GLY A 121 -10.31 6.37 31.72
C GLY A 121 -11.19 5.30 31.03
N PRO A 122 -12.33 4.88 31.61
CA PRO A 122 -13.21 3.89 31.00
C PRO A 122 -14.08 4.44 29.86
N VAL A 123 -14.00 5.75 29.57
CA VAL A 123 -14.82 6.41 28.55
C VAL A 123 -13.98 6.66 27.30
N GLU A 124 -14.35 6.00 26.21
CA GLU A 124 -13.82 6.27 24.86
C GLU A 124 -14.72 7.31 24.17
N LEU A 125 -14.15 8.46 23.81
CA LEU A 125 -14.86 9.55 23.13
C LEU A 125 -15.36 9.17 21.72
N ASP A 126 -14.73 8.21 21.05
CA ASP A 126 -15.07 7.73 19.70
C ASP A 126 -15.24 6.20 19.67
N ALA A 127 -16.29 5.71 20.33
CA ALA A 127 -16.60 4.27 20.45
C ALA A 127 -17.41 3.71 19.26
N PHE A 128 -17.83 4.54 18.28
CA PHE A 128 -18.68 4.07 17.19
C PHE A 128 -18.01 3.02 16.29
N PRO A 129 -16.74 3.18 15.86
CA PRO A 129 -16.08 2.19 15.03
C PRO A 129 -15.90 0.84 15.73
N THR A 130 -15.72 0.83 17.06
CA THR A 130 -15.60 -0.42 17.83
C THR A 130 -16.93 -1.14 17.94
N ILE A 131 -18.03 -0.41 18.17
CA ILE A 131 -19.37 -0.97 18.17
C ILE A 131 -19.72 -1.53 16.79
N HIS A 132 -19.44 -0.78 15.71
CA HIS A 132 -19.69 -1.24 14.35
C HIS A 132 -18.89 -2.49 14.00
N LEU A 133 -17.61 -2.53 14.36
CA LEU A 133 -16.78 -3.72 14.15
C LEU A 133 -17.31 -4.94 14.93
N ARG A 134 -17.77 -4.75 16.17
CA ARG A 134 -18.38 -5.83 16.96
C ARG A 134 -19.65 -6.35 16.30
N ASP A 135 -20.45 -5.47 15.72
CA ASP A 135 -21.66 -5.83 14.98
C ASP A 135 -21.35 -6.63 13.71
N ILE A 136 -20.37 -6.18 12.91
CA ILE A 136 -19.86 -6.92 11.75
C ILE A 136 -19.39 -8.30 12.16
N LEU A 137 -18.57 -8.41 13.21
CA LEU A 137 -18.04 -9.69 13.69
C LEU A 137 -19.14 -10.61 14.22
N SER A 138 -20.15 -10.06 14.90
CA SER A 138 -21.33 -10.81 15.35
C SER A 138 -22.12 -11.35 14.15
N HIS A 139 -22.35 -10.50 13.14
CA HIS A 139 -23.01 -10.89 11.91
C HIS A 139 -22.23 -11.94 11.13
N GLU A 140 -20.91 -11.80 11.04
CA GLU A 140 -20.03 -12.76 10.39
C GLU A 140 -20.02 -14.11 11.14
N ALA A 141 -20.02 -14.09 12.47
CA ALA A 141 -20.09 -15.29 13.30
C ALA A 141 -21.44 -16.02 13.13
N HIS A 142 -22.55 -15.29 13.07
CA HIS A 142 -23.90 -15.89 12.94
C HIS A 142 -24.29 -16.26 11.51
N ARG A 143 -23.79 -15.53 10.51
CA ARG A 143 -24.15 -15.71 9.10
C ARG A 143 -22.91 -15.91 8.24
N HIS A 144 -22.07 -16.84 8.66
CA HIS A 144 -20.93 -17.22 7.85
C HIS A 144 -21.41 -17.97 6.60
N PRO A 145 -21.14 -17.45 5.38
CA PRO A 145 -21.68 -18.03 4.14
C PRO A 145 -21.29 -19.50 3.99
N TYR A 146 -20.09 -19.86 4.43
CA TYR A 146 -19.63 -21.25 4.36
C TYR A 146 -20.38 -22.19 5.32
N ILE A 147 -20.79 -21.73 6.51
CA ILE A 147 -21.57 -22.57 7.45
C ILE A 147 -22.97 -22.81 6.89
N SER A 148 -23.57 -21.80 6.26
CA SER A 148 -24.87 -21.94 5.60
C SER A 148 -24.80 -22.98 4.47
N VAL A 149 -23.79 -22.87 3.60
CA VAL A 149 -23.57 -23.85 2.51
C VAL A 149 -23.28 -25.25 3.06
N LEU A 150 -22.49 -25.37 4.14
CA LEU A 150 -22.21 -26.64 4.83
C LEU A 150 -23.49 -27.27 5.38
N GLY A 151 -24.34 -26.47 6.04
CA GLY A 151 -25.63 -26.90 6.54
C GLY A 151 -26.55 -27.41 5.42
N THR A 152 -26.68 -26.66 4.32
CA THR A 152 -27.48 -27.06 3.15
C THR A 152 -26.96 -28.37 2.54
N MET A 153 -25.63 -28.52 2.44
CA MET A 153 -25.02 -29.74 1.93
C MET A 153 -25.30 -30.95 2.84
N TYR A 154 -25.24 -30.76 4.16
CA TYR A 154 -25.55 -31.83 5.12
C TYR A 154 -27.03 -32.24 5.06
N LEU A 155 -27.93 -31.26 4.90
CA LEU A 155 -29.36 -31.51 4.68
C LEU A 155 -29.62 -32.28 3.37
N MET A 156 -28.88 -31.95 2.29
CA MET A 156 -28.94 -32.71 1.03
C MET A 156 -28.46 -34.15 1.21
N LYS A 157 -27.38 -34.38 1.98
CA LYS A 157 -26.90 -35.73 2.32
C LYS A 157 -27.99 -36.55 3.03
N LEU A 158 -28.69 -35.94 3.99
CA LEU A 158 -29.78 -36.61 4.71
C LEU A 158 -30.99 -36.91 3.81
N ARG A 159 -31.31 -35.99 2.89
CA ARG A 159 -32.43 -36.14 1.94
C ARG A 159 -32.20 -37.26 0.92
N TYR A 160 -31.00 -37.35 0.34
CA TYR A 160 -30.73 -38.24 -0.80
C TYR A 160 -30.01 -39.55 -0.42
N LYS A 161 -29.68 -39.78 0.86
CA LYS A 161 -29.10 -41.00 1.46
C LYS A 161 -28.12 -41.77 0.57
N THR A 162 -28.61 -42.65 -0.31
CA THR A 162 -27.83 -43.55 -1.18
C THR A 162 -27.24 -42.86 -2.41
N ASP A 163 -27.90 -41.82 -2.94
CA ASP A 163 -27.51 -41.21 -4.22
C ASP A 163 -26.46 -40.10 -4.06
N PHE A 164 -26.27 -39.63 -2.82
CA PHE A 164 -25.30 -38.59 -2.47
C PHE A 164 -23.84 -39.05 -2.57
N GLY A 165 -23.60 -40.36 -2.65
CA GLY A 165 -22.27 -40.98 -2.78
C GLY A 165 -21.80 -41.23 -4.21
N THR A 166 -22.63 -40.91 -5.22
CA THR A 166 -22.26 -41.08 -6.64
C THR A 166 -21.07 -40.19 -7.03
N THR A 167 -20.41 -40.49 -8.16
CA THR A 167 -19.29 -39.69 -8.70
C THR A 167 -19.60 -38.18 -8.75
N ALA A 168 -20.86 -37.83 -9.00
CA ALA A 168 -21.34 -36.45 -8.90
C ALA A 168 -21.19 -35.85 -7.49
N GLY A 169 -21.52 -36.59 -6.43
CA GLY A 169 -21.35 -36.16 -5.03
C GLY A 169 -19.88 -36.03 -4.59
N SER A 170 -18.96 -36.77 -5.21
CA SER A 170 -17.52 -36.61 -4.99
C SER A 170 -17.00 -35.26 -5.51
N CYS A 171 -17.48 -34.83 -6.68
CA CYS A 171 -17.15 -33.51 -7.24
C CYS A 171 -17.61 -32.38 -6.31
N TRP A 172 -18.82 -32.48 -5.74
CA TRP A 172 -19.33 -31.52 -4.78
C TRP A 172 -18.50 -31.44 -3.49
N ARG A 173 -18.03 -32.56 -2.93
CA ARG A 173 -17.11 -32.54 -1.77
C ARG A 173 -15.79 -31.84 -2.10
N LEU A 174 -15.31 -31.96 -3.33
CA LEU A 174 -14.04 -31.38 -3.75
C LEU A 174 -14.16 -29.86 -3.91
N ILE A 175 -15.24 -29.38 -4.55
CA ILE A 175 -15.59 -27.94 -4.60
C ILE A 175 -15.75 -27.39 -3.18
N PHE A 176 -16.35 -28.18 -2.29
CA PHE A 176 -16.59 -27.81 -0.91
C PHE A 176 -15.31 -27.67 -0.08
N VAL A 177 -14.38 -28.63 -0.19
CA VAL A 177 -13.06 -28.55 0.44
C VAL A 177 -12.27 -27.36 -0.11
N TYR A 178 -12.38 -27.09 -1.42
CA TYR A 178 -11.74 -25.92 -2.03
C TYR A 178 -12.30 -24.60 -1.53
N ALA A 179 -13.62 -24.51 -1.35
CA ALA A 179 -14.27 -23.31 -0.84
C ALA A 179 -13.96 -23.06 0.63
N LEU A 180 -14.01 -24.10 1.48
CA LEU A 180 -13.83 -23.96 2.93
C LEU A 180 -12.38 -23.87 3.38
N MET A 181 -11.48 -24.57 2.70
CA MET A 181 -10.09 -24.71 3.12
C MET A 181 -9.14 -24.43 1.95
N PRO A 182 -9.13 -23.20 1.38
CA PRO A 182 -8.22 -22.86 0.30
C PRO A 182 -6.75 -22.98 0.72
N TRP A 183 -6.44 -22.88 2.01
CA TRP A 183 -5.09 -23.15 2.51
C TRP A 183 -4.68 -24.61 2.34
N LEU A 184 -5.63 -25.56 2.38
CA LEU A 184 -5.39 -26.98 2.24
C LEU A 184 -4.99 -27.35 0.79
N GLN A 185 -5.39 -26.54 -0.19
CA GLN A 185 -4.89 -26.61 -1.56
C GLN A 185 -3.38 -26.36 -1.60
N LYS A 186 -2.89 -25.35 -0.88
CA LYS A 186 -1.46 -25.02 -0.82
C LYS A 186 -0.66 -26.21 -0.29
N TYR A 187 -1.15 -26.89 0.75
CA TYR A 187 -0.50 -28.07 1.31
C TYR A 187 -0.57 -29.28 0.39
N ARG A 188 -1.67 -29.49 -0.35
CA ARG A 188 -1.80 -30.63 -1.26
C ARG A 188 -0.86 -30.54 -2.47
N ILE A 189 -0.68 -29.33 -3.02
CA ILE A 189 0.27 -29.07 -4.12
C ILE A 189 1.71 -29.29 -3.62
N LEU A 190 2.02 -28.82 -2.41
CA LEU A 190 3.32 -29.03 -1.80
C LEU A 190 3.62 -30.53 -1.62
N ASP A 191 2.64 -31.31 -1.16
CA ASP A 191 2.78 -32.74 -0.90
C ASP A 191 3.05 -33.53 -2.19
N ASP A 192 2.32 -33.22 -3.27
CA ASP A 192 2.56 -33.79 -4.62
C ASP A 192 3.95 -33.42 -5.16
N LEU A 193 4.39 -32.17 -5.02
CA LEU A 193 5.73 -31.75 -5.44
C LEU A 193 6.82 -32.53 -4.68
N THR A 194 6.64 -32.75 -3.37
CA THR A 194 7.56 -33.59 -2.59
C THR A 194 7.56 -35.05 -3.04
N LYS A 195 6.41 -35.62 -3.41
CA LYS A 195 6.35 -36.99 -3.95
C LYS A 195 7.06 -37.09 -5.28
N THR A 196 6.78 -36.18 -6.22
CA THR A 196 7.47 -36.11 -7.51
C THR A 196 8.98 -35.97 -7.32
N ARG A 197 9.43 -35.11 -6.39
CA ARG A 197 10.85 -34.94 -6.07
C ARG A 197 11.50 -36.23 -5.56
N LYS A 198 10.81 -36.95 -4.66
CA LYS A 198 11.29 -38.26 -4.15
C LYS A 198 11.41 -39.29 -5.27
N THR A 199 10.47 -39.33 -6.21
CA THR A 199 10.52 -40.23 -7.37
C THR A 199 11.67 -39.89 -8.31
N ILE A 200 11.94 -38.61 -8.56
CA ILE A 200 13.09 -38.18 -9.36
C ILE A 200 14.40 -38.60 -8.66
N GLN A 201 14.50 -38.35 -7.36
CA GLN A 201 15.71 -38.68 -6.60
C GLN A 201 15.97 -40.19 -6.52
N SER A 202 14.92 -41.02 -6.41
CA SER A 202 15.08 -42.48 -6.48
C SER A 202 15.54 -42.92 -7.87
N ASN A 203 15.04 -42.30 -8.95
CA ASN A 203 15.45 -42.63 -10.31
C ASN A 203 16.89 -42.19 -10.62
N GLU A 204 17.33 -41.04 -10.11
CA GLU A 204 18.74 -40.61 -10.19
C GLU A 204 19.66 -41.54 -9.42
N SER A 205 19.27 -41.97 -8.22
CA SER A 205 20.09 -42.91 -7.44
C SER A 205 20.26 -44.27 -8.12
N SER A 206 19.25 -44.74 -8.89
CA SER A 206 19.39 -45.94 -9.71
C SER A 206 20.24 -45.71 -10.97
N ALA A 207 20.19 -44.52 -11.57
CA ALA A 207 21.02 -44.18 -12.74
C ALA A 207 22.50 -43.99 -12.37
N ASP A 208 22.78 -43.47 -11.17
CA ASP A 208 24.15 -43.32 -10.66
C ASP A 208 24.79 -44.65 -10.26
N GLU A 209 24.02 -45.69 -9.89
CA GLU A 209 24.58 -47.04 -9.71
C GLU A 209 25.02 -47.66 -11.04
N ASP A 210 24.25 -47.47 -12.11
CA ASP A 210 24.65 -47.88 -13.47
C ASP A 210 25.87 -47.08 -13.97
N PHE A 211 25.99 -45.79 -13.63
CA PHE A 211 27.16 -44.99 -13.97
C PHE A 211 28.39 -45.30 -13.10
N ARG A 212 28.21 -45.71 -11.83
CA ARG A 212 29.31 -46.15 -10.95
C ARG A 212 29.96 -47.46 -11.40
N ALA A 213 29.23 -48.31 -12.13
CA ALA A 213 29.80 -49.48 -12.79
C ALA A 213 30.76 -49.10 -13.95
N SER A 214 30.73 -47.85 -14.42
CA SER A 214 31.59 -47.33 -15.50
C SER A 214 32.84 -46.55 -15.04
N GLY A 215 33.15 -46.54 -13.74
CA GLY A 215 34.48 -46.21 -13.25
C GLY A 215 34.95 -44.78 -13.54
N PHE A 216 34.29 -43.76 -12.99
CA PHE A 216 34.95 -42.46 -12.79
C PHE A 216 34.54 -41.81 -11.46
N VAL A 217 35.49 -41.80 -10.55
CA VAL A 217 35.41 -41.26 -9.19
C VAL A 217 35.61 -39.74 -9.23
N LYS A 218 34.65 -38.97 -8.70
CA LYS A 218 35.00 -37.86 -7.78
C LYS A 218 33.86 -37.51 -6.84
N ARG A 219 34.18 -37.75 -5.57
CA ARG A 219 33.37 -37.61 -4.37
C ARG A 219 33.47 -36.15 -3.91
N PHE A 220 32.38 -35.39 -3.96
CA PHE A 220 32.22 -34.17 -3.16
C PHE A 220 30.98 -34.34 -2.29
N THR A 221 31.20 -34.72 -1.04
CA THR A 221 30.18 -34.73 0.00
C THR A 221 30.31 -33.45 0.81
N THR A 222 29.41 -32.49 0.59
CA THR A 222 29.15 -31.37 1.49
C THR A 222 27.76 -31.55 2.06
N LYS A 223 27.67 -32.16 3.25
CA LYS A 223 26.49 -32.08 4.11
C LYS A 223 26.60 -30.78 4.91
N ALA A 224 25.81 -29.77 4.55
CA ALA A 224 25.62 -28.58 5.35
C ALA A 224 24.12 -28.40 5.66
N SER A 225 23.83 -28.28 6.95
CA SER A 225 22.75 -27.51 7.58
C SER A 225 21.49 -27.21 6.75
N TYR A 226 20.44 -28.03 6.92
CA TYR A 226 19.17 -27.92 6.18
C TYR A 226 18.18 -26.86 6.74
N THR A 227 18.56 -26.07 7.74
CA THR A 227 17.67 -25.06 8.34
C THR A 227 18.06 -23.62 8.05
N ASP A 228 19.27 -23.36 7.53
CA ASP A 228 19.73 -22.03 7.12
C ASP A 228 19.51 -21.77 5.61
N ASP A 229 19.30 -22.84 4.84
CA ASP A 229 19.26 -22.80 3.37
C ASP A 229 17.90 -22.35 2.81
N LYS A 230 16.83 -22.38 3.62
CA LYS A 230 15.50 -21.94 3.15
C LYS A 230 15.45 -20.44 2.90
N ASP A 231 16.08 -19.65 3.77
CA ASP A 231 16.10 -18.21 3.61
C ASP A 231 17.04 -17.80 2.47
N GLU A 232 18.13 -18.56 2.25
CA GLU A 232 19.01 -18.40 1.08
C GLU A 232 18.29 -18.74 -0.23
N ILE A 233 17.49 -19.82 -0.27
CA ILE A 233 16.68 -20.20 -1.44
C ILE A 233 15.57 -19.16 -1.70
N ILE A 234 14.89 -18.66 -0.66
CA ILE A 234 13.88 -17.60 -0.80
C ILE A 234 14.55 -16.32 -1.33
N PHE A 235 15.71 -15.96 -0.79
CA PHE A 235 16.46 -14.80 -1.23
C PHE A 235 16.95 -14.92 -2.68
N GLN A 236 17.43 -16.10 -3.11
CA GLN A 236 17.79 -16.36 -4.50
C GLN A 236 16.59 -16.29 -5.44
N MET A 237 15.44 -16.87 -5.07
CA MET A 237 14.22 -16.75 -5.87
C MET A 237 13.75 -15.29 -5.99
N GLU A 238 13.79 -14.51 -4.92
CA GLU A 238 13.43 -13.08 -4.98
C GLU A 238 14.41 -12.25 -5.83
N LYS A 239 15.67 -12.67 -5.91
CA LYS A 239 16.66 -12.05 -6.78
C LYS A 239 16.38 -12.37 -8.25
N GLU A 240 16.17 -13.64 -8.60
CA GLU A 240 15.83 -14.05 -9.97
C GLU A 240 14.53 -13.40 -10.46
N ILE A 241 13.51 -13.30 -9.61
CA ILE A 241 12.24 -12.63 -9.97
C ILE A 241 12.46 -11.13 -10.25
N ARG A 242 13.33 -10.46 -9.48
CA ARG A 242 13.68 -9.05 -9.72
C ARG A 242 14.44 -8.88 -11.03
N ASP A 243 15.40 -9.74 -11.31
CA ASP A 243 16.22 -9.68 -12.52
C ASP A 243 15.37 -9.96 -13.77
N LEU A 244 14.47 -10.95 -13.72
CA LEU A 244 13.51 -11.24 -14.79
C LEU A 244 12.55 -10.07 -15.02
N ARG A 245 12.06 -9.42 -13.95
CA ARG A 245 11.18 -8.25 -14.08
C ARG A 245 11.91 -7.06 -14.71
N ALA A 246 13.16 -6.79 -14.32
CA ALA A 246 13.98 -5.75 -14.92
C ALA A 246 14.28 -6.02 -16.40
N ALA A 247 14.59 -7.27 -16.76
CA ALA A 247 14.78 -7.66 -18.15
C ALA A 247 13.51 -7.48 -19.00
N LEU A 248 12.34 -7.81 -18.43
CA LEU A 248 11.06 -7.64 -19.10
C LEU A 248 10.70 -6.15 -19.32
N GLU A 249 11.00 -5.29 -18.35
CA GLU A 249 10.83 -3.83 -18.47
C GLU A 249 11.78 -3.24 -19.52
N MET A 250 13.03 -3.68 -19.58
CA MET A 250 13.98 -3.26 -20.62
C MET A 250 13.53 -3.71 -22.01
N ALA A 251 13.02 -4.94 -22.13
CA ALA A 251 12.48 -5.47 -23.39
C ALA A 251 11.24 -4.68 -23.84
N SER A 252 10.32 -4.33 -22.95
CA SER A 252 9.11 -3.58 -23.30
C SER A 252 9.43 -2.15 -23.76
N VAL A 253 10.38 -1.47 -23.11
CA VAL A 253 10.86 -0.14 -23.54
C VAL A 253 11.52 -0.21 -24.92
N SER A 254 12.29 -1.26 -25.20
CA SER A 254 12.92 -1.45 -26.52
C SER A 254 11.91 -1.72 -27.63
N ALA A 255 10.82 -2.44 -27.33
CA ALA A 255 9.75 -2.73 -28.28
C ALA A 255 8.94 -1.47 -28.63
N VAL A 256 8.63 -0.63 -27.63
CA VAL A 256 7.93 0.65 -27.85
C VAL A 256 8.77 1.61 -28.69
N LYS A 257 10.10 1.63 -28.48
CA LYS A 257 10.97 2.51 -29.28
C LYS A 257 11.05 2.10 -30.74
N LYS A 258 11.01 0.80 -31.05
CA LYS A 258 11.00 0.31 -32.44
C LYS A 258 9.70 0.61 -33.20
N SER A 259 8.56 0.73 -32.52
CA SER A 259 7.28 1.02 -33.19
C SER A 259 7.02 2.52 -33.42
N GLY A 260 7.91 3.41 -32.97
CA GLY A 260 7.77 4.86 -33.14
C GLY A 260 8.59 5.44 -34.29
N ASP A 261 9.48 4.63 -34.89
CA ASP A 261 10.35 5.02 -36.01
C ASP A 261 9.91 4.42 -37.37
N GLU A 262 8.77 3.71 -37.40
CA GLU A 262 8.05 3.28 -38.63
C GLU A 262 6.81 4.16 -38.86
#